data_AF-A0A177CG55-F1
#
_entry.id   AF-A0A177CG55-F1
#
_cell.length_a   1.000
_cell.length_b   1.000
_cell.length_c   1.000
_cell.angle_alpha   90.00
_cell.angle_beta   90.00
_cell.angle_gamma   90.00
#
_symmetry.space_group_name_H-M   'P 1'
#
loop_
_entity.id
_entity.type
_entity.pdbx_description
1 polymer ?
#
loop_
_entity_poly.entity_id
_entity_poly.type
_entity_poly.pdbx_seq_one_letter_code
_entity_poly.pdbx_strand_id
1 'polypeptide(L)'
;SYTIPFRRDPDFVDRGTLLDELKEKCSAPASRVALVGIGGVGKSQLAIEHCYRTHETSLGMWVLWAHASSTARLEQSFHDIADRVKIEGRRDPQVNIFKLVHDWMCDTDERWLLVLDNVDDAGFL
;
A
#
# COMPACT_ATOMS: atom_id res chain seq x y z
N SER A 1 -8.33 -7.49 5.70
CA SER A 1 -8.79 -6.09 5.80
C SER A 1 -7.96 -5.22 4.88
N TYR A 2 -8.54 -4.16 4.30
CA TYR A 2 -7.81 -3.29 3.36
C TYR A 2 -8.22 -1.81 3.42
N THR A 3 -7.39 -0.94 2.83
CA THR A 3 -7.63 0.50 2.57
C THR A 3 -7.51 0.88 1.09
N ILE A 4 -7.59 -0.07 0.17
CA ILE A 4 -7.59 0.18 -1.29
C ILE A 4 -8.72 1.19 -1.63
N PRO A 5 -8.38 2.40 -2.12
CA PRO A 5 -9.35 3.47 -2.34
C PRO A 5 -10.08 3.36 -3.70
N PHE A 6 -9.69 2.38 -4.52
CA PHE A 6 -10.20 2.16 -5.86
C PHE A 6 -11.01 0.87 -5.93
N ARG A 7 -12.07 0.85 -6.74
CA ARG A 7 -12.78 -0.38 -7.06
C ARG A 7 -11.91 -1.26 -7.95
N ARG A 8 -12.01 -2.59 -7.74
CA ARG A 8 -11.44 -3.56 -8.68
C ARG A 8 -12.04 -3.35 -10.05
N ASP A 9 -11.20 -3.27 -11.06
CA ASP A 9 -11.62 -3.20 -12.46
C ASP A 9 -12.06 -4.62 -12.92
N PRO A 10 -13.35 -4.87 -13.21
CA PRO A 10 -13.80 -6.17 -13.68
C PRO A 10 -13.29 -6.51 -15.08
N ASP A 11 -12.86 -5.51 -15.85
CA ASP A 11 -12.36 -5.65 -17.22
C ASP A 11 -10.82 -5.64 -17.25
N PHE A 12 -10.16 -5.78 -16.09
CA PHE A 12 -8.70 -5.85 -16.02
C PHE A 12 -8.19 -7.03 -16.85
N VAL A 13 -7.34 -6.73 -17.84
CA VAL A 13 -6.69 -7.74 -18.67
C VAL A 13 -5.30 -8.03 -18.11
N ASP A 14 -5.08 -9.28 -17.70
CA ASP A 14 -3.77 -9.74 -17.26
C ASP A 14 -2.80 -9.80 -18.45
N ARG A 15 -1.77 -8.95 -18.42
CA ARG A 15 -0.80 -8.80 -19.50
C ARG A 15 0.45 -9.64 -19.21
N GLY A 16 0.34 -10.95 -19.42
CA GLY A 16 1.47 -11.87 -19.32
C GLY A 16 1.84 -12.22 -17.88
N THR A 17 3.13 -12.18 -17.55
CA THR A 17 3.69 -12.68 -16.28
C THR A 17 3.84 -11.60 -15.20
N LEU A 18 3.47 -10.35 -15.48
CA LEU A 18 3.78 -9.21 -14.62
C LEU A 18 3.19 -9.34 -13.21
N LEU A 19 1.96 -9.83 -13.06
CA LEU A 19 1.34 -10.04 -11.75
C LEU A 19 2.00 -11.18 -10.97
N ASP A 20 2.43 -12.22 -11.67
CA ASP A 20 3.14 -13.35 -11.05
C ASP A 20 4.53 -12.92 -10.58
N GLU A 21 5.28 -12.18 -11.39
CA GLU A 21 6.57 -11.60 -11.03
C GLU A 21 6.45 -10.63 -9.85
N LEU A 22 5.42 -9.78 -9.84
CA LEU A 22 5.15 -8.87 -8.72
C LEU A 22 4.87 -9.66 -7.45
N LYS A 23 4.03 -10.70 -7.52
CA LYS A 23 3.72 -11.58 -6.39
C LYS A 23 4.96 -12.30 -5.87
N GLU A 24 5.79 -12.83 -6.76
CA GLU A 24 7.03 -13.51 -6.38
C GLU A 24 7.97 -12.54 -5.65
N LYS A 25 8.20 -11.35 -6.21
CA LYS A 25 9.07 -10.33 -5.60
C LYS A 25 8.53 -9.82 -4.26
N CYS A 26 7.21 -9.70 -4.11
CA CYS A 26 6.56 -9.33 -2.86
C CYS A 26 6.53 -10.46 -1.80
N SER A 27 6.85 -11.71 -2.17
CA SER A 27 6.75 -12.85 -1.25
C SER A 27 7.88 -12.94 -0.23
N ALA A 28 9.02 -12.29 -0.50
CA ALA A 28 10.15 -12.27 0.43
C ALA A 28 9.84 -11.39 1.66
N PRO A 29 10.30 -11.77 2.87
CA PRO A 29 10.14 -10.96 4.08
C PRO A 29 10.70 -9.55 3.90
N ALA A 30 9.93 -8.54 4.29
CA ALA A 30 10.29 -7.13 4.19
C ALA A 30 10.74 -6.67 2.78
N SER A 31 10.25 -7.34 1.73
CA SER A 31 10.55 -7.01 0.35
C SER A 31 10.02 -5.62 -0.05
N ARG A 32 10.71 -5.00 -1.00
CA ARG A 32 10.33 -3.71 -1.60
C ARG A 32 10.39 -3.84 -3.11
N VAL A 33 9.29 -3.47 -3.77
CA VAL A 33 9.18 -3.54 -5.23
C VAL A 33 8.74 -2.19 -5.76
N ALA A 34 9.47 -1.68 -6.75
CA ALA A 34 9.12 -0.46 -7.46
C ALA A 34 8.53 -0.81 -8.84
N LEU A 35 7.31 -0.34 -9.10
CA LEU A 35 6.72 -0.36 -10.44
C LEU A 35 7.14 0.92 -11.16
N VAL A 36 8.05 0.80 -12.13
CA VAL A 36 8.61 1.93 -12.89
C VAL A 36 8.22 1.82 -14.36
N GLY A 37 7.87 2.94 -14.97
CA GLY A 37 7.48 2.98 -16.37
C GLY A 37 6.80 4.29 -16.75
N ILE A 38 6.57 4.48 -18.04
CA ILE A 38 6.00 5.70 -18.63
C ILE A 38 4.61 5.99 -18.02
N GLY A 39 4.24 7.27 -17.95
CA GLY A 39 2.91 7.70 -17.55
C GLY A 39 1.82 7.00 -18.39
N GLY A 40 0.71 6.62 -17.75
CA GLY A 40 -0.43 5.99 -18.44
C GLY A 40 -0.25 4.50 -18.81
N VAL A 41 0.90 3.87 -18.57
CA VAL A 41 1.12 2.44 -18.92
C VAL A 41 0.31 1.46 -18.05
N GLY A 42 -0.35 1.92 -16.99
CA GLY A 42 -1.21 1.09 -16.13
C GLY A 42 -0.57 0.57 -14.83
N LYS A 43 0.51 1.18 -14.34
CA LYS A 43 1.20 0.76 -13.11
C LYS A 43 0.28 0.71 -11.88
N SER A 44 -0.51 1.75 -11.66
CA SER A 44 -1.45 1.78 -10.54
C SER A 44 -2.56 0.74 -10.69
N GLN A 45 -3.01 0.45 -11.91
CA GLN A 45 -3.98 -0.64 -12.17
C GLN A 45 -3.39 -2.02 -11.86
N LEU A 46 -2.12 -2.24 -12.22
CA LEU A 46 -1.39 -3.47 -11.87
C LEU A 46 -1.28 -3.63 -10.34
N ALA A 47 -0.97 -2.55 -9.62
CA ALA A 47 -0.90 -2.56 -8.15
C ALA A 47 -2.28 -2.82 -7.51
N ILE A 48 -3.35 -2.20 -8.02
CA ILE A 48 -4.72 -2.41 -7.55
C ILE A 48 -5.10 -3.89 -7.70
N GLU A 49 -4.90 -4.48 -8.88
CA GLU A 49 -5.23 -5.89 -9.11
C GLU A 49 -4.40 -6.81 -8.21
N HIS A 50 -3.11 -6.53 -8.02
CA HIS A 50 -2.26 -7.28 -7.09
C HIS A 50 -2.77 -7.21 -5.64
N CYS A 51 -3.21 -6.03 -5.18
CA CYS A 51 -3.81 -5.84 -3.86
C CYS A 51 -5.08 -6.68 -3.67
N TYR A 52 -5.98 -6.69 -4.67
CA TYR A 52 -7.20 -7.50 -4.62
C TYR A 52 -6.89 -9.00 -4.58
N ARG A 53 -6.01 -9.50 -5.46
CA ARG A 53 -5.58 -10.90 -5.45
C ARG A 53 -4.92 -11.30 -4.14
N THR A 54 -4.09 -10.42 -3.56
CA THR A 54 -3.45 -10.66 -2.26
C THR A 54 -4.48 -10.74 -1.14
N HIS A 55 -5.44 -9.82 -1.10
CA HIS A 55 -6.50 -9.83 -0.10
C HIS A 55 -7.38 -11.08 -0.17
N GLU A 56 -7.67 -11.58 -1.38
CA GLU A 56 -8.47 -12.80 -1.59
C GLU A 56 -7.74 -14.09 -1.22
N THR A 57 -6.41 -14.13 -1.39
CA THR A 57 -5.61 -15.34 -1.20
C THR A 57 -4.91 -15.44 0.15
N SER A 58 -4.73 -14.31 0.85
CA SER A 58 -4.00 -14.25 2.12
C SER A 58 -4.93 -13.84 3.26
N LEU A 59 -5.57 -14.84 3.90
CA LEU A 59 -6.35 -14.62 5.11
C LEU A 59 -5.47 -14.00 6.20
N GLY A 60 -5.98 -12.93 6.83
CA GLY A 60 -5.30 -12.23 7.93
C GLY A 60 -4.18 -11.27 7.51
N MET A 61 -4.05 -10.94 6.22
CA MET A 61 -3.10 -9.91 5.76
C MET A 61 -3.77 -8.54 5.65
N TRP A 62 -3.07 -7.49 6.09
CA TRP A 62 -3.43 -6.10 5.83
C TRP A 62 -2.99 -5.68 4.44
N VAL A 63 -3.89 -5.07 3.67
CA VAL A 63 -3.56 -4.43 2.40
C VAL A 63 -3.81 -2.94 2.52
N LEU A 64 -2.72 -2.20 2.67
CA LEU A 64 -2.70 -0.78 2.98
C LEU A 64 -2.28 0.01 1.74
N TRP A 65 -2.91 1.16 1.52
CA TRP A 65 -2.65 2.05 0.40
C TRP A 65 -2.42 3.47 0.88
N ALA A 66 -1.38 4.12 0.37
CA ALA A 66 -1.09 5.52 0.63
C ALA A 66 -0.77 6.29 -0.65
N HIS A 67 -1.32 7.49 -0.75
CA HIS A 67 -1.07 8.40 -1.87
C HIS A 67 0.14 9.29 -1.59
N ALA A 68 1.26 9.00 -2.24
CA ALA A 68 2.55 9.67 -2.05
C ALA A 68 2.79 10.87 -2.97
N SER A 69 1.74 11.37 -3.65
CA SER A 69 1.83 12.54 -4.56
C SER A 69 2.20 13.88 -3.90
N SER A 70 2.14 13.98 -2.58
CA SER A 70 2.61 15.14 -1.80
C SER A 70 2.69 14.74 -0.32
N THR A 71 3.47 15.48 0.48
CA THR A 71 3.57 15.25 1.93
C THR A 71 2.20 15.26 2.61
N ALA A 72 1.33 16.24 2.29
CA ALA A 72 0.00 16.33 2.90
C ALA A 72 -0.91 15.15 2.57
N ARG A 73 -0.88 14.65 1.32
CA ARG A 73 -1.67 13.47 0.92
C ARG A 73 -1.11 12.18 1.53
N LEU A 74 0.21 12.09 1.67
CA LEU A 74 0.86 10.97 2.32
C LEU A 74 0.51 10.94 3.81
N GLU A 75 0.59 12.07 4.49
CA GLU A 75 0.21 12.22 5.91
C GLU A 75 -1.26 11.86 6.14
N GLN A 76 -2.18 12.38 5.32
CA GLN A 76 -3.59 12.01 5.38
C GLN A 76 -3.80 10.50 5.18
N SER A 77 -3.09 9.88 4.23
CA SER A 77 -3.18 8.43 4.02
C SER A 77 -2.71 7.65 5.24
N PHE A 78 -1.69 8.12 5.95
CA PHE A 78 -1.21 7.50 7.18
C PHE A 78 -2.21 7.66 8.34
N HIS A 79 -2.92 8.79 8.43
CA HIS A 79 -4.05 8.93 9.34
C HIS A 79 -5.16 7.91 9.03
N ASP A 80 -5.54 7.77 7.76
CA ASP A 80 -6.58 6.82 7.34
C ASP A 80 -6.17 5.36 7.66
N ILE A 81 -4.89 5.02 7.46
CA ILE A 81 -4.32 3.72 7.84
C ILE A 81 -4.40 3.52 9.36
N ALA A 82 -3.95 4.49 10.15
CA ALA A 82 -3.97 4.42 11.61
C ALA A 82 -5.40 4.24 12.14
N ASP A 83 -6.38 4.93 11.54
CA ASP A 83 -7.79 4.78 11.86
C ASP A 83 -8.34 3.41 11.49
N ARG A 84 -7.95 2.88 10.32
CA ARG A 84 -8.38 1.55 9.87
C ARG A 84 -7.89 0.44 10.77
N VAL A 85 -6.61 0.48 11.15
CA VAL A 85 -5.97 -0.52 12.01
C VAL A 85 -6.16 -0.22 13.50
N LYS A 86 -6.85 0.89 13.81
CA LYS A 86 -7.27 1.31 15.15
C LYS A 86 -6.12 1.51 16.15
N ILE A 87 -4.98 2.03 15.70
CA ILE A 87 -3.82 2.29 16.56
C ILE A 87 -4.20 3.23 17.71
N GLU A 88 -3.76 2.95 18.93
CA GLU A 88 -3.94 3.85 20.06
C GLU A 88 -3.18 5.17 19.84
N GLY A 89 -3.70 6.29 20.35
CA GLY A 89 -3.08 7.60 20.15
C GLY A 89 -3.31 8.25 18.76
N ARG A 90 -3.87 7.54 17.78
CA ARG A 90 -4.10 8.06 16.41
C ARG A 90 -4.97 9.32 16.28
N ARG A 91 -5.72 9.67 17.34
CA ARG A 91 -6.59 10.85 17.40
C ARG A 91 -5.93 12.04 18.09
N ASP A 92 -4.72 11.88 18.61
CA ASP A 92 -3.96 12.98 19.20
C ASP A 92 -3.46 13.91 18.07
N PRO A 93 -3.87 15.19 18.04
CA PRO A 93 -3.46 16.13 17.01
C PRO A 93 -1.97 16.50 17.06
N GLN A 94 -1.21 16.07 18.07
CA GLN A 94 0.23 16.28 18.18
C GLN A 94 1.04 15.02 17.85
N VAL A 95 0.38 13.91 17.52
CA VAL A 95 1.08 12.66 17.21
C VAL A 95 1.83 12.76 15.89
N ASN A 96 3.06 12.25 15.86
CA ASN A 96 3.73 11.99 14.59
C ASN A 96 3.12 10.72 13.98
N ILE A 97 2.19 10.91 13.03
CA ILE A 97 1.43 9.80 12.45
C ILE A 97 2.32 8.80 11.69
N PHE A 98 3.40 9.26 11.06
CA PHE A 98 4.35 8.39 10.36
C PHE A 98 5.04 7.45 11.33
N LYS A 99 5.54 7.99 12.45
CA LYS A 99 6.16 7.17 13.49
C LYS A 99 5.14 6.21 14.11
N LEU A 100 3.91 6.68 14.37
CA LEU A 100 2.87 5.84 14.96
C LEU A 100 2.53 4.61 14.10
N VAL A 101 2.33 4.81 12.79
CA VAL A 101 2.05 3.71 11.87
C VAL A 101 3.28 2.81 11.69
N HIS A 102 4.47 3.39 11.61
CA HIS A 102 5.72 2.64 11.53
C HIS A 102 5.89 1.70 12.73
N ASP A 103 5.73 2.21 13.96
CA ASP A 103 5.88 1.42 15.17
C ASP A 103 4.86 0.27 15.19
N TRP A 104 3.60 0.54 14.81
CA TRP A 104 2.60 -0.52 14.63
C TRP A 104 2.99 -1.58 13.61
N MET A 105 3.58 -1.18 12.46
CA MET A 105 4.06 -2.11 11.43
C MET A 105 5.22 -2.99 11.89
N CYS A 106 6.05 -2.49 12.82
CA CYS A 106 7.15 -3.25 13.42
C CYS A 106 6.66 -4.23 14.50
N ASP A 107 5.65 -3.84 15.27
CA ASP A 107 5.20 -4.59 16.45
C ASP A 107 4.09 -5.60 16.15
N THR A 108 3.39 -5.48 15.01
CA THR A 108 2.29 -6.39 14.67
C THR A 108 2.79 -7.79 14.24
N ASP A 109 2.15 -8.84 14.75
CA ASP A 109 2.34 -10.22 14.28
C ASP A 109 1.60 -10.49 12.95
N GLU A 110 0.78 -9.55 12.49
CA GLU A 110 0.01 -9.69 11.24
C GLU A 110 0.82 -9.24 10.03
N ARG A 111 0.74 -10.00 8.94
CA ARG A 111 1.40 -9.61 7.68
C ARG A 111 0.72 -8.38 7.08
N TRP A 112 1.51 -7.52 6.45
CA TRP A 112 1.01 -6.33 5.76
C TRP A 112 1.66 -6.15 4.38
N LEU A 113 0.91 -5.55 3.47
CA LEU A 113 1.36 -5.03 2.18
C LEU A 113 1.01 -3.55 2.17
N LEU A 114 2.00 -2.68 1.95
CA LEU A 114 1.79 -1.24 1.80
C LEU A 114 2.11 -0.83 0.37
N VAL A 115 1.15 -0.21 -0.30
CA VAL A 115 1.35 0.44 -1.60
C VAL A 115 1.53 1.93 -1.40
N LEU A 116 2.64 2.46 -1.91
CA LEU A 116 2.88 3.90 -2.05
C LEU A 116 2.64 4.26 -3.52
N ASP A 117 1.52 4.91 -3.81
CA ASP A 117 1.12 5.27 -5.18
C ASP A 117 1.47 6.73 -5.50
N ASN A 118 1.84 6.98 -6.75
CA ASN A 118 2.29 8.28 -7.24
C ASN A 118 3.42 8.89 -6.40
N VAL A 119 4.43 8.08 -6.07
CA VAL A 119 5.71 8.57 -5.53
C VAL A 119 6.39 9.36 -6.64
N ASP A 120 6.30 10.69 -6.58
CA ASP A 120 7.13 11.56 -7.42
C ASP A 120 8.57 11.59 -6.89
N ASP A 121 9.49 12.11 -7.71
CA ASP A 121 10.95 12.03 -7.53
C ASP A 121 11.40 12.28 -6.07
N ALA A 122 12.39 11.51 -5.65
CA ALA A 122 12.75 11.14 -4.27
C ALA A 122 13.23 12.27 -3.33
N GLY A 123 12.66 13.48 -3.41
CA GLY A 123 12.93 14.58 -2.48
C GLY A 123 12.26 14.44 -1.10
N PHE A 124 11.45 13.39 -0.89
CA PHE A 124 10.55 13.27 0.26
C PHE A 124 10.59 11.92 1.01
N LEU A 125 11.42 10.95 0.55
CA LEU A 125 11.72 9.70 1.27
C LEU A 125 13.07 9.83 1.97
#